data_AF-A0A0H5QLP4-F1
#
_entry.id   AF-A0A0H5QLP4-F1
#
_cell.length_a   1.000
_cell.length_b   1.000
_cell.length_c   1.000
_cell.angle_alpha   90.00
_cell.angle_beta   90.00
_cell.angle_gamma   90.00
#
_symmetry.space_group_name_H-M   'P 1'
#
loop_
_entity.id
_entity.type
_entity.pdbx_description
1 polymer ?
#
loop_
_entity_poly.entity_id
_entity_poly.type
_entity_poly.pdbx_seq_one_letter_code
_entity_poly.pdbx_strand_id
1 'polypeptide(L)'
;AARTYATSKPQTLKERFAELIPGEIENVKTIRAQHGHKAFGQVTVDQVYGGMRGLPALLWDGSVLDAEEGIRFRGKTIPECQELLPKAANGSEPLPEGLFWLLLTGEVPSNEQVKALSAEWAARAGL
;
A
#
# COMPACT_ATOMS: atom_id res chain seq x y z
N ALA A 1 -42.44 -14.78 -7.68
CA ALA A 1 -41.08 -15.36 -7.69
C ALA A 1 -40.11 -14.28 -7.21
N ALA A 2 -39.60 -14.40 -5.99
CA ALA A 2 -38.63 -13.46 -5.45
C ALA A 2 -37.26 -13.74 -6.10
N ARG A 3 -36.73 -12.77 -6.85
CA ARG A 3 -35.36 -12.83 -7.38
C ARG A 3 -34.41 -12.61 -6.21
N THR A 4 -33.77 -13.67 -5.73
CA THR A 4 -32.61 -13.57 -4.85
C THR A 4 -31.45 -13.01 -5.67
N TYR A 5 -31.16 -11.72 -5.49
CA TYR A 5 -29.89 -11.16 -5.95
C TYR A 5 -28.79 -11.80 -5.11
N ALA A 6 -28.01 -12.69 -5.70
CA ALA A 6 -26.77 -13.13 -5.08
C ALA A 6 -25.87 -11.88 -4.98
N THR A 7 -25.70 -11.34 -3.78
CA THR A 7 -24.70 -10.31 -3.53
C THR A 7 -23.34 -10.92 -3.86
N SER A 8 -22.68 -10.43 -4.90
CA SER A 8 -21.31 -10.83 -5.24
C SER A 8 -20.45 -10.62 -3.99
N LYS A 9 -19.84 -11.69 -3.48
CA LYS A 9 -18.88 -11.59 -2.38
C LYS A 9 -17.81 -10.55 -2.77
N PRO A 10 -17.49 -9.58 -1.89
CA PRO A 10 -16.45 -8.61 -2.19
C PRO A 10 -15.14 -9.36 -2.45
N GLN A 11 -14.41 -8.93 -3.48
CA GLN A 11 -13.11 -9.50 -3.83
C GLN A 11 -12.17 -9.44 -2.63
N THR A 12 -11.48 -10.53 -2.35
CA THR A 12 -10.55 -10.60 -1.21
C THR A 12 -9.28 -9.81 -1.51
N LEU A 13 -8.58 -9.39 -0.44
CA LEU A 13 -7.29 -8.70 -0.57
C LEU A 13 -6.29 -9.53 -1.37
N LYS A 14 -6.25 -10.85 -1.15
CA LYS A 14 -5.32 -11.75 -1.84
C LYS A 14 -5.62 -11.83 -3.34
N GLU A 15 -6.89 -11.93 -3.72
CA GLU A 15 -7.30 -11.94 -5.13
C GLU A 15 -6.94 -10.61 -5.81
N ARG A 16 -7.30 -9.48 -5.19
CA ARG A 16 -6.99 -8.17 -5.75
C ARG A 16 -5.49 -7.94 -5.89
N PHE A 17 -4.71 -8.28 -4.86
CA PHE A 17 -3.27 -8.13 -4.89
C PHE A 17 -2.63 -9.03 -5.96
N ALA A 18 -3.13 -10.26 -6.15
CA ALA A 18 -2.66 -11.15 -7.19
C ALA A 18 -2.87 -10.60 -8.62
N GLU A 19 -3.96 -9.86 -8.86
CA GLU A 19 -4.22 -9.20 -10.15
C GLU A 19 -3.24 -8.05 -10.43
N LEU A 20 -2.74 -7.38 -9.40
CA LEU A 20 -1.84 -6.24 -9.51
C LEU A 20 -0.38 -6.66 -9.74
N ILE A 21 0.04 -7.81 -9.20
CA ILE A 21 1.43 -8.31 -9.25
C ILE A 21 1.99 -8.37 -10.68
N PRO A 22 1.30 -8.93 -11.70
CA PRO A 22 1.85 -8.98 -13.06
C PRO A 22 2.16 -7.60 -13.63
N GLY A 23 1.29 -6.61 -13.36
CA GLY A 23 1.52 -5.23 -13.79
C GLY A 23 2.78 -4.63 -13.17
N GLU A 24 2.98 -4.85 -11.87
CA GLU A 24 4.18 -4.35 -11.17
C GLU A 24 5.46 -5.07 -11.61
N ILE A 25 5.39 -6.37 -11.90
CA ILE A 25 6.53 -7.12 -12.47
C ILE A 25 6.95 -6.52 -13.81
N GLU A 26 6.00 -6.22 -14.69
CA GLU A 26 6.30 -5.58 -15.98
C GLU A 26 6.81 -4.14 -15.82
N ASN A 27 6.28 -3.38 -14.84
CA ASN A 27 6.81 -2.06 -14.49
C ASN A 27 8.30 -2.14 -14.09
N VAL A 28 8.65 -3.03 -13.15
CA VAL A 28 10.05 -3.25 -12.72
C VAL A 28 10.94 -3.67 -13.88
N LYS A 29 10.48 -4.59 -14.74
CA LYS A 29 11.23 -4.99 -15.95
C LYS A 29 11.47 -3.81 -16.88
N THR A 30 10.44 -3.00 -17.12
CA THR A 30 10.49 -1.83 -18.00
C THR A 30 11.47 -0.78 -17.46
N ILE A 31 11.36 -0.42 -16.19
CA ILE A 31 12.24 0.55 -15.53
C ILE A 31 13.70 0.07 -15.61
N ARG A 32 13.96 -1.22 -15.32
CA ARG A 32 15.32 -1.76 -15.39
C ARG A 32 15.86 -1.81 -16.82
N ALA A 33 15.03 -2.13 -17.81
CA ALA A 33 15.43 -2.12 -19.21
C ALA A 33 15.77 -0.70 -19.70
N GLN A 34 14.97 0.30 -19.31
CA GLN A 34 15.14 1.68 -19.75
C GLN A 34 16.23 2.44 -18.98
N HIS A 35 16.42 2.11 -17.69
CA HIS A 35 17.22 2.92 -16.77
C HIS A 35 18.23 2.12 -15.94
N GLY A 36 18.42 0.83 -16.20
CA GLY A 36 19.28 -0.04 -15.38
C GLY A 36 20.75 0.40 -15.27
N HIS A 37 21.24 1.20 -16.21
CA HIS A 37 22.59 1.77 -16.19
C HIS A 37 22.63 3.24 -15.75
N LYS A 38 21.48 3.84 -15.43
CA LYS A 38 21.40 5.23 -14.99
C LYS A 38 21.86 5.33 -13.53
N ALA A 39 22.90 6.12 -13.28
CA ALA A 39 23.37 6.38 -11.93
C ALA A 39 22.43 7.34 -11.18
N PHE A 40 22.18 7.07 -9.90
CA PHE A 40 21.48 8.00 -9.00
C PHE A 40 22.40 9.13 -8.50
N GLY A 41 23.72 8.99 -8.64
CA GLY A 41 24.71 9.95 -8.18
C GLY A 41 26.05 9.27 -7.88
N GLN A 42 27.02 10.07 -7.42
CA GLN A 42 28.28 9.54 -6.88
C GLN A 42 28.09 9.06 -5.43
N VAL A 43 28.87 8.04 -5.05
CA VAL A 43 28.96 7.56 -3.67
C VAL A 43 30.24 8.11 -3.05
N THR A 44 30.14 8.73 -1.88
CA THR A 44 31.28 9.31 -1.16
C THR A 44 31.71 8.46 0.04
N VAL A 45 32.95 8.64 0.49
CA VAL A 45 33.49 7.95 1.67
C VAL A 45 32.67 8.25 2.93
N ASP A 46 32.25 9.50 3.13
CA ASP A 46 31.43 9.90 4.29
C ASP A 46 30.05 9.26 4.29
N GLN A 47 29.43 9.04 3.12
CA GLN A 47 28.15 8.32 3.04
C GLN A 47 28.31 6.87 3.50
N VAL A 48 29.45 6.24 3.20
CA VAL A 48 29.72 4.85 3.62
C VAL A 48 29.95 4.78 5.13
N TYR A 49 30.82 5.63 5.70
CA TYR A 49 31.06 5.65 7.16
C TYR A 49 29.85 6.17 7.96
N GLY A 50 29.03 7.04 7.36
CA GLY A 50 27.83 7.61 7.97
C GLY A 50 26.57 6.72 7.86
N GLY A 51 26.71 5.46 7.47
CA GLY A 51 25.60 4.51 7.41
C GLY A 51 24.62 4.75 6.26
N MET A 52 25.12 5.02 5.05
CA MET A 52 24.34 5.24 3.83
C MET A 52 23.40 6.46 3.88
N ARG A 53 23.66 7.43 4.77
CA ARG A 53 22.84 8.65 4.88
C ARG A 53 22.81 9.40 3.54
N GLY A 54 21.60 9.60 3.02
CA GLY A 54 21.37 10.29 1.74
C GLY A 54 21.65 9.44 0.49
N LEU A 55 21.95 8.14 0.64
CA LEU A 55 22.16 7.23 -0.49
C LEU A 55 20.86 6.48 -0.81
N PRO A 56 20.33 6.56 -2.03
CA PRO A 56 19.19 5.75 -2.45
C PRO A 56 19.62 4.28 -2.60
N ALA A 57 19.51 3.52 -1.50
CA ALA A 57 20.07 2.17 -1.36
C ALA A 57 19.02 1.05 -1.54
N LEU A 58 17.74 1.36 -1.42
CA LEU A 58 16.65 0.39 -1.52
C LEU A 58 15.41 1.00 -2.16
N LEU A 59 14.58 0.12 -2.73
CA LEU A 59 13.27 0.46 -3.23
C LEU A 59 12.21 0.18 -2.15
N TRP A 60 11.27 1.10 -1.97
CA TRP A 60 10.15 0.92 -1.05
C TRP A 60 8.90 1.61 -1.61
N ASP A 61 7.90 0.83 -2.02
CA ASP A 61 6.75 1.36 -2.78
C ASP A 61 5.57 1.79 -1.89
N GLY A 62 5.47 1.25 -0.67
CA GLY A 62 4.32 1.47 0.20
C GLY A 62 4.21 2.92 0.71
N SER A 63 5.35 3.59 0.89
CA SER A 63 5.40 4.95 1.43
C SER A 63 6.65 5.71 1.04
N VAL A 64 6.55 7.03 0.93
CA VAL A 64 7.72 7.90 0.75
C VAL A 64 7.66 9.01 1.81
N LEU A 65 8.81 9.31 2.42
CA LEU A 65 8.94 10.43 3.34
C LEU A 65 9.26 11.69 2.56
N ASP A 66 8.28 12.60 2.48
CA ASP A 66 8.44 13.95 1.98
C ASP A 66 9.10 14.82 3.08
N ALA A 67 10.04 15.68 2.71
CA ALA A 67 10.77 16.50 3.66
C ALA A 67 9.90 17.62 4.26
N GLU A 68 8.87 18.07 3.53
CA GLU A 68 8.01 19.19 3.92
C GLU A 68 6.66 18.70 4.46
N GLU A 69 6.05 17.74 3.78
CA GLU A 69 4.70 17.24 4.11
C GLU A 69 4.71 15.98 4.98
N GLY A 70 5.89 15.42 5.25
CA GLY A 70 6.04 14.19 6.02
C GLY A 70 5.69 12.93 5.21
N ILE A 71 5.26 11.88 5.90
CA ILE A 71 5.07 10.58 5.26
C ILE A 71 3.82 10.56 4.37
N ARG A 72 3.97 10.01 3.17
CA ARG A 72 2.86 9.71 2.25
C ARG A 72 2.72 8.20 2.08
N PHE A 73 1.50 7.67 2.20
CA PHE A 73 1.16 6.28 1.95
C PHE A 73 0.56 6.15 0.54
N ARG A 74 1.29 5.51 -0.38
CA ARG A 74 0.88 5.41 -1.79
C ARG A 74 0.45 6.76 -2.38
N GLY A 75 1.25 7.78 -2.09
CA GLY A 75 1.04 9.17 -2.55
C GLY A 75 0.03 10.00 -1.74
N LYS A 76 -0.62 9.43 -0.72
CA LYS A 76 -1.60 10.13 0.13
C LYS A 76 -0.98 10.57 1.44
N THR A 77 -1.21 11.83 1.82
CA THR A 77 -0.86 12.37 3.13
C THR A 77 -1.69 11.73 4.24
N ILE A 78 -1.28 11.91 5.49
CA ILE A 78 -2.05 11.43 6.67
C ILE A 78 -3.47 12.04 6.70
N PRO A 79 -3.66 13.36 6.51
CA PRO A 79 -5.02 13.95 6.47
C PRO A 79 -5.90 13.35 5.37
N GLU A 80 -5.37 13.13 4.16
CA GLU A 80 -6.12 12.46 3.09
C GLU A 80 -6.49 11.02 3.44
N CYS A 81 -5.60 10.30 4.13
CA CYS A 81 -5.91 8.96 4.62
C CYS A 81 -7.03 8.99 5.68
N GLN A 82 -7.05 9.97 6.57
CA GLN A 82 -8.12 10.13 7.58
C GLN A 82 -9.48 10.48 6.97
N GLU A 83 -9.49 11.14 5.81
CA GLU A 83 -10.71 11.45 5.07
C GLU A 83 -11.20 10.27 4.24
N LEU A 84 -10.31 9.60 3.51
CA LEU A 84 -10.65 8.60 2.50
C LEU A 84 -10.81 7.18 3.06
N LEU A 85 -10.06 6.80 4.09
CA LEU A 85 -10.07 5.42 4.57
C LEU A 85 -11.32 5.11 5.41
N PRO A 86 -11.89 3.89 5.26
CA PRO A 86 -13.00 3.42 6.08
C PRO A 86 -12.77 3.55 7.59
N LYS A 87 -13.83 3.91 8.32
CA LYS A 87 -13.85 4.10 9.77
C LYS A 87 -14.76 3.06 10.43
N ALA A 88 -14.54 2.80 11.70
CA ALA A 88 -15.46 1.96 12.49
C ALA A 88 -16.85 2.61 12.58
N ALA A 89 -17.89 1.79 12.81
CA ALA A 89 -19.20 2.31 13.16
C ALA A 89 -19.08 3.16 14.44
N ASN A 90 -19.53 4.42 14.39
CA ASN A 90 -19.39 5.42 15.45
C ASN A 90 -17.93 5.82 15.79
N GLY A 91 -16.95 5.47 14.95
CA GLY A 91 -15.57 5.89 15.10
C GLY A 91 -15.22 7.10 14.22
N SER A 92 -14.25 7.90 14.67
CA SER A 92 -13.71 9.05 13.92
C SER A 92 -12.41 8.75 13.19
N GLU A 93 -11.69 7.70 13.59
CA GLU A 93 -10.37 7.34 13.08
C GLU A 93 -10.44 6.25 11.98
N PRO A 94 -9.53 6.29 11.00
CA PRO A 94 -9.45 5.27 9.95
C PRO A 94 -9.01 3.92 10.53
N LEU A 95 -9.56 2.84 9.99
CA LEU A 95 -9.22 1.48 10.40
C LEU A 95 -7.85 1.05 9.86
N PRO A 96 -7.01 0.38 10.67
CA PRO A 96 -5.68 -0.09 10.24
C PRO A 96 -5.76 -1.13 9.11
N GLU A 97 -6.84 -1.91 9.03
CA GLU A 97 -7.17 -2.77 7.89
C GLU A 97 -7.23 -1.99 6.58
N GLY A 98 -7.83 -0.80 6.62
CA GLY A 98 -7.95 0.09 5.47
C GLY A 98 -6.59 0.60 5.00
N LEU A 99 -5.75 0.99 5.96
CA LEU A 99 -4.37 1.39 5.68
C LEU A 99 -3.55 0.23 5.11
N PHE A 100 -3.67 -0.98 5.67
CA PHE A 100 -2.98 -2.16 5.17
C PHE A 100 -3.36 -2.50 3.73
N TRP A 101 -4.65 -2.41 3.41
CA TRP A 101 -5.14 -2.58 2.04
C TRP A 101 -4.52 -1.54 1.10
N LEU A 102 -4.53 -0.27 1.48
CA LEU A 102 -3.92 0.81 0.71
C LEU A 102 -2.44 0.51 0.46
N LEU A 103 -1.68 0.15 1.48
CA LEU A 103 -0.24 -0.12 1.35
C LEU A 103 0.05 -1.26 0.37
N LEU A 104 -0.74 -2.33 0.37
CA LEU A 104 -0.52 -3.46 -0.52
C LEU A 104 -1.00 -3.19 -1.95
N THR A 105 -2.15 -2.55 -2.12
CA THR A 105 -2.82 -2.45 -3.43
C THR A 105 -2.60 -1.10 -4.12
N GLY A 106 -2.28 -0.04 -3.39
CA GLY A 106 -2.34 1.34 -3.89
C GLY A 106 -3.75 1.94 -3.90
N GLU A 107 -4.77 1.19 -3.49
CA GLU A 107 -6.19 1.53 -3.66
C GLU A 107 -6.85 1.84 -2.32
N VAL A 108 -7.81 2.78 -2.32
CA VAL A 108 -8.66 3.03 -1.14
C VAL A 108 -9.75 1.95 -1.09
N PRO A 109 -9.81 1.11 -0.04
CA PRO A 109 -10.79 0.05 0.04
C PRO A 109 -12.19 0.57 0.35
N SER A 110 -13.20 -0.20 -0.03
CA SER A 110 -14.58 -0.01 0.41
C SER A 110 -14.80 -0.48 1.85
N ASN A 111 -15.88 -0.02 2.48
CA ASN A 111 -16.30 -0.50 3.80
C ASN A 111 -16.50 -2.03 3.84
N GLU A 112 -17.00 -2.62 2.75
CA GLU A 112 -17.22 -4.06 2.64
C GLU A 112 -15.90 -4.84 2.58
N GLN A 113 -14.91 -4.33 1.84
CA GLN A 113 -13.57 -4.91 1.78
C GLN A 113 -12.87 -4.86 3.14
N VAL A 114 -12.94 -3.72 3.83
CA VAL A 114 -12.38 -3.59 5.18
C VAL A 114 -13.07 -4.53 6.16
N LYS A 115 -14.41 -4.61 6.14
CA LYS A 115 -15.16 -5.54 7.00
C LYS A 115 -14.78 -7.01 6.75
N ALA A 116 -14.61 -7.39 5.48
CA ALA A 116 -14.18 -8.73 5.12
C ALA A 116 -12.75 -9.02 5.61
N LEU A 117 -11.84 -8.05 5.49
CA LEU A 117 -10.47 -8.17 5.97
C LEU A 117 -10.39 -8.27 7.50
N SER A 118 -11.16 -7.45 8.23
CA SER A 118 -11.25 -7.55 9.70
C SER A 118 -11.73 -8.93 10.15
N ALA A 119 -12.75 -9.49 9.49
CA ALA A 119 -13.25 -10.83 9.79
C ALA A 119 -12.21 -11.92 9.50
N GLU A 120 -11.46 -11.77 8.40
CA GLU A 120 -10.36 -12.67 8.05
C GLU A 120 -9.24 -12.63 9.10
N TRP A 121 -8.81 -11.44 9.55
CA TRP A 121 -7.80 -11.31 10.61
C TRP A 121 -8.26 -11.93 11.93
N ALA A 122 -9.52 -11.69 12.32
CA ALA A 122 -10.10 -12.31 13.52
C ALA A 122 -10.11 -13.84 13.43
N ALA A 123 -10.45 -14.41 12.28
CA ALA A 123 -10.43 -15.86 12.06
C ALA A 123 -9.00 -16.46 12.09
N ARG A 124 -7.98 -15.67 11.72
CA ARG A 124 -6.56 -16.07 11.75
C ARG A 124 -5.89 -15.87 13.11
N ALA A 125 -6.58 -15.24 14.08
CA ALA A 125 -6.01 -14.90 15.39
C ALA A 125 -5.98 -16.09 16.38
N GLY A 126 -6.46 -17.27 15.98
CA GLY A 126 -6.34 -18.48 16.80
C GLY A 126 -4.89 -18.90 17.00
N LEU A 127 -4.46 -18.97 18.27
CA LEU A 127 -3.20 -19.59 18.72
C LEU A 127 -3.40 -21.09 18.97
#